data_AF-A0A8H5HCZ5-F1
#
_entry.id   AF-A0A8H5HCZ5-F1
#
_cell.length_a   1.000
_cell.length_b   1.000
_cell.length_c   1.000
_cell.angle_alpha   90.00
_cell.angle_beta   90.00
_cell.angle_gamma   90.00
#
_symmetry.space_group_name_H-M   'P 1'
#
loop_
_entity.id
_entity.type
_entity.pdbx_description
1 polymer ?
#
loop_
_entity_poly.entity_id
_entity_poly.type
_entity_poly.pdbx_seq_one_letter_code
_entity_poly.pdbx_strand_id
1 'polypeptide(L)'
;MSNAWLSLPFTFLGIVAEGGSSASFVNRMGLAKANEVLLWGKKKSAQELLNCGFVNQIFPAQSAESFHLAVRKQLLEELHGLDPTALLEVKRLIRAALKDKNDPDAVNLRESYAQAARFASGVPMEQFAKIARKEIKHKL
;
A
#
# COMPACT_ATOMS: atom_id res chain seq x y z
N MET A 1 -3.12 -22.30 0.14
CA MET A 1 -2.20 -21.24 -0.32
C MET A 1 -2.88 -19.90 -0.07
N SER A 2 -2.13 -18.84 0.28
CA SER A 2 -2.72 -17.51 0.43
C SER A 2 -3.08 -16.95 -0.95
N ASN A 3 -4.34 -16.55 -1.13
CA ASN A 3 -4.85 -16.03 -2.40
C ASN A 3 -4.76 -14.49 -2.48
N ALA A 4 -4.12 -13.85 -1.49
CA ALA A 4 -3.99 -12.41 -1.44
C ALA A 4 -2.91 -11.90 -2.41
N TRP A 5 -3.19 -10.77 -3.05
CA TRP A 5 -2.26 -10.05 -3.91
C TRP A 5 -2.52 -8.55 -3.83
N LEU A 6 -1.54 -7.76 -4.23
CA LEU A 6 -1.61 -6.30 -4.28
C LEU A 6 -1.37 -5.83 -5.73
N SER A 7 -2.18 -4.87 -6.19
CA SER A 7 -2.05 -4.24 -7.51
C SER A 7 -2.46 -2.78 -7.43
N LEU A 8 -1.66 -1.88 -7.98
CA LEU A 8 -1.96 -0.44 -8.05
C LEU A 8 -1.93 0.00 -9.53
N PRO A 9 -3.02 -0.24 -10.29
CA PRO A 9 -3.03 -0.03 -11.74
C PRO A 9 -3.20 1.46 -12.13
N PHE A 10 -2.49 2.37 -11.47
CA PHE A 10 -2.67 3.82 -11.62
C PHE A 10 -2.55 4.28 -13.07
N THR A 11 -1.44 3.95 -13.71
CA THR A 11 -1.14 4.34 -15.10
C THR A 11 -2.12 3.72 -16.09
N PHE A 12 -2.62 2.52 -15.83
CA PHE A 12 -3.67 1.89 -16.64
C PHE A 12 -5.01 2.62 -16.53
N LEU A 13 -5.40 3.02 -15.30
CA LEU A 13 -6.60 3.81 -15.05
C LEU A 13 -6.45 5.28 -15.51
N GLY A 14 -5.26 5.69 -15.95
CA GLY A 14 -4.96 7.06 -16.33
C GLY A 14 -4.82 8.02 -15.15
N ILE A 15 -4.72 7.50 -13.92
CA ILE A 15 -4.49 8.26 -12.69
C ILE A 15 -3.00 8.20 -12.27
N VAL A 16 -2.63 8.94 -11.24
CA VAL A 16 -1.25 8.98 -10.72
C VAL A 16 -1.21 8.36 -9.32
N ALA A 17 -0.02 8.33 -8.71
CA ALA A 17 0.15 7.83 -7.35
C ALA A 17 -0.69 8.64 -6.35
N GLU A 18 -1.32 7.94 -5.41
CA GLU A 18 -2.15 8.49 -4.34
C GLU A 18 -1.90 7.78 -3.00
N GLY A 19 -2.46 8.30 -1.90
CA GLY A 19 -2.40 7.67 -0.57
C GLY A 19 -1.00 7.61 0.04
N GLY A 20 -0.07 8.46 -0.40
CA GLY A 20 1.34 8.42 -0.04
C GLY A 20 2.11 7.27 -0.69
N SER A 21 1.57 6.65 -1.73
CA SER A 21 2.17 5.46 -2.36
C SER A 21 3.53 5.76 -3.02
N SER A 22 3.76 6.98 -3.50
CA SER A 22 5.04 7.37 -4.12
C SER A 22 6.23 7.26 -3.16
N ALA A 23 6.01 7.48 -1.86
CA ALA A 23 7.05 7.33 -0.83
C ALA A 23 6.96 5.99 -0.09
N SER A 24 5.75 5.59 0.32
CA SER A 24 5.57 4.41 1.18
C SER A 24 5.96 3.10 0.50
N PHE A 25 5.67 2.93 -0.80
CA PHE A 25 6.03 1.70 -1.52
C PHE A 25 7.54 1.60 -1.70
N VAL A 26 8.22 2.69 -2.07
CA VAL A 26 9.68 2.71 -2.16
C VAL A 26 10.31 2.35 -0.81
N ASN A 27 9.77 2.89 0.29
CA ASN A 27 10.26 2.59 1.64
C ASN A 27 10.00 1.16 2.10
N ARG A 28 8.93 0.50 1.62
CA ARG A 28 8.51 -0.84 2.07
C ARG A 28 9.02 -1.99 1.20
N MET A 29 9.17 -1.79 -0.10
CA MET A 29 9.59 -2.85 -1.05
C MET A 29 10.84 -2.50 -1.88
N GLY A 30 11.41 -1.31 -1.70
CA GLY A 30 12.54 -0.81 -2.48
C GLY A 30 12.14 -0.26 -3.85
N LEU A 31 13.01 0.57 -4.43
CA LEU A 31 12.73 1.32 -5.67
C LEU A 31 12.37 0.41 -6.86
N ALA A 32 13.13 -0.66 -7.07
CA ALA A 32 12.92 -1.57 -8.21
C ALA A 32 11.52 -2.21 -8.18
N LYS A 33 11.09 -2.73 -7.02
CA LYS A 33 9.76 -3.35 -6.89
C LYS A 33 8.64 -2.31 -6.84
N ALA A 34 8.89 -1.14 -6.27
CA ALA A 34 7.94 -0.04 -6.32
C ALA A 34 7.65 0.39 -7.77
N ASN A 35 8.66 0.48 -8.63
CA ASN A 35 8.47 0.78 -10.05
C ASN A 35 7.64 -0.30 -10.78
N GLU A 36 7.87 -1.58 -10.47
CA GLU A 36 7.03 -2.67 -11.00
C GLU A 36 5.55 -2.49 -10.66
N VAL A 37 5.25 -2.07 -9.44
CA VAL A 37 3.88 -1.92 -8.96
C VAL A 37 3.24 -0.61 -9.41
N LEU A 38 3.92 0.52 -9.20
CA LEU A 38 3.37 1.87 -9.39
C LEU A 38 3.36 2.33 -10.85
N LEU A 39 4.38 1.99 -11.64
CA LEU A 39 4.47 2.39 -13.05
C LEU A 39 3.80 1.37 -13.96
N TRP A 40 4.09 0.09 -13.74
CA TRP A 40 3.65 -1.00 -14.62
C TRP A 40 2.39 -1.72 -14.15
N GLY A 41 1.85 -1.39 -12.97
CA GLY A 41 0.67 -2.04 -12.43
C GLY A 41 0.84 -3.55 -12.20
N LYS A 42 2.08 -4.04 -12.03
CA LYS A 42 2.31 -5.48 -11.83
C LYS A 42 1.73 -5.93 -10.50
N LYS A 43 0.92 -6.98 -10.53
CA LYS A 43 0.46 -7.68 -9.33
C LYS A 43 1.65 -8.25 -8.55
N LYS A 44 1.54 -8.22 -7.22
CA LYS A 44 2.44 -8.92 -6.30
C LYS A 44 1.67 -9.90 -5.46
N SER A 45 2.08 -11.16 -5.50
CA SER A 45 1.55 -12.21 -4.63
C SER A 45 1.89 -11.94 -3.16
N ALA A 46 1.12 -12.52 -2.24
CA ALA A 46 1.42 -12.46 -0.81
C ALA A 46 2.89 -12.86 -0.51
N GLN A 47 3.41 -13.90 -1.18
CA GLN A 47 4.79 -14.35 -0.97
C GLN A 47 5.81 -13.33 -1.46
N GLU A 48 5.61 -12.69 -2.63
CA GLU A 48 6.49 -11.61 -3.09
C GLU A 48 6.48 -10.42 -2.13
N LEU A 49 5.31 -10.07 -1.59
CA LEU A 49 5.15 -8.99 -0.61
C LEU A 49 5.87 -9.32 0.71
N LEU A 50 5.85 -10.59 1.14
CA LEU A 50 6.60 -11.03 2.31
C LEU A 50 8.11 -10.96 2.04
N ASN A 51 8.55 -11.46 0.89
CA ASN A 51 9.96 -11.52 0.52
C ASN A 51 10.60 -10.12 0.39
N CYS A 52 9.86 -9.12 -0.08
CA CYS A 52 10.35 -7.74 -0.13
C CYS A 52 10.11 -6.96 1.17
N GLY A 53 9.55 -7.59 2.19
CA GLY A 53 9.29 -6.99 3.50
C GLY A 53 8.10 -6.05 3.54
N PHE A 54 7.24 -6.00 2.52
CA PHE A 54 6.04 -5.16 2.46
C PHE A 54 4.95 -5.62 3.45
N VAL A 55 4.79 -6.93 3.62
CA VAL A 55 4.01 -7.53 4.72
C VAL A 55 4.95 -8.27 5.68
N ASN A 56 4.56 -8.38 6.94
CA ASN A 56 5.40 -8.98 7.98
C ASN A 56 5.20 -10.50 8.14
N GLN A 57 4.00 -11.00 7.82
CA GLN A 57 3.63 -12.40 8.02
C GLN A 57 2.47 -12.79 7.11
N ILE A 58 2.40 -14.06 6.72
CA ILE A 58 1.26 -14.65 6.03
C ILE A 58 0.65 -15.70 6.96
N PHE A 59 -0.64 -15.56 7.26
CA PHE A 59 -1.38 -16.54 8.07
C PHE A 59 -1.92 -17.67 7.16
N PRO A 60 -2.15 -18.88 7.72
CA PRO A 60 -2.88 -19.93 7.02
C PRO A 60 -4.26 -19.46 6.55
N ALA A 61 -4.75 -20.06 5.45
CA ALA A 61 -6.07 -19.74 4.95
C ALA A 61 -7.13 -20.21 5.96
N GLN A 62 -7.98 -19.29 6.41
CA GLN A 62 -9.03 -19.51 7.40
C GLN A 62 -10.15 -18.47 7.22
N SER A 63 -11.25 -18.60 7.97
CA SER A 63 -12.31 -17.59 7.98
C SER A 63 -11.78 -16.25 8.50
N ALA A 64 -12.42 -15.15 8.11
CA ALA A 64 -12.06 -13.81 8.60
C ALA A 64 -12.15 -13.71 10.14
N GLU A 65 -13.16 -14.35 10.74
CA GLU A 65 -13.32 -14.40 12.19
C GLU A 65 -12.16 -15.12 12.88
N SER A 66 -11.80 -16.32 12.40
CA SER A 66 -10.64 -17.05 12.93
C SER A 66 -9.34 -16.27 12.71
N PHE A 67 -9.19 -15.58 11.58
CA PHE A 67 -8.05 -14.70 11.29
C PHE A 67 -7.94 -13.56 12.31
N HIS A 68 -9.04 -12.84 12.57
CA HIS A 68 -9.03 -11.75 13.55
C HIS A 68 -8.68 -12.24 14.97
N LEU A 69 -9.21 -13.40 15.37
CA LEU A 69 -8.88 -14.02 16.67
C LEU A 69 -7.39 -14.39 16.75
N ALA A 70 -6.84 -15.01 15.71
CA ALA A 70 -5.44 -15.39 15.66
C ALA A 70 -4.50 -14.18 15.72
N VAL A 71 -4.76 -13.15 14.92
CA VAL A 71 -3.96 -11.90 14.91
C VAL A 71 -4.04 -11.20 16.27
N ARG A 72 -5.25 -11.09 16.86
CA ARG A 72 -5.42 -10.45 18.17
C ARG A 72 -4.68 -11.21 19.27
N LYS A 73 -4.77 -12.55 19.27
CA LYS A 73 -4.06 -13.38 20.23
C LYS A 73 -2.55 -13.16 20.14
N GLN A 74 -1.99 -13.26 18.93
CA GLN A 74 -0.54 -13.05 18.70
C GLN A 74 -0.10 -11.65 19.16
N LEU A 75 -0.86 -10.59 18.83
CA LEU A 75 -0.54 -9.22 19.25
C LEU A 75 -0.57 -9.06 20.78
N LEU A 76 -1.53 -9.65 21.48
CA LEU A 76 -1.59 -9.59 22.94
C LEU A 76 -0.41 -10.33 23.59
N GLU A 77 0.01 -11.45 23.01
CA GLU A 77 1.21 -12.19 23.43
C GLU A 77 2.49 -11.37 23.18
N GLU A 78 2.63 -10.72 22.02
CA GLU A 78 3.76 -9.85 21.69
C GLU A 78 3.83 -8.60 22.60
N LEU A 79 2.68 -8.07 23.02
CA LEU A 79 2.60 -6.93 23.92
C LEU A 79 2.86 -7.30 25.39
N HIS A 80 2.80 -8.58 25.74
CA HIS A 80 2.92 -9.01 27.12
C HIS A 80 4.30 -8.67 27.71
N GLY A 81 4.31 -7.95 28.83
CA GLY A 81 5.54 -7.53 29.53
C GLY A 81 6.20 -6.27 28.96
N LEU A 82 5.63 -5.66 27.92
CA LEU A 82 6.10 -4.38 27.39
C LEU A 82 5.48 -3.21 28.16
N ASP A 83 6.27 -2.17 28.44
CA ASP A 83 5.77 -0.93 29.04
C ASP A 83 4.97 -0.10 28.00
N PRO A 84 3.68 0.20 28.25
CA PRO A 84 2.85 0.92 27.28
C PRO A 84 3.36 2.34 26.96
N THR A 85 3.92 3.04 27.95
CA THR A 85 4.45 4.39 27.76
C THR A 85 5.66 4.38 26.85
N ALA A 86 6.62 3.49 27.11
CA ALA A 86 7.81 3.30 26.29
C ALA A 86 7.45 2.88 24.85
N LEU A 87 6.48 1.97 24.68
CA LEU A 87 5.97 1.58 23.36
C LEU A 87 5.47 2.78 22.55
N LEU A 88 4.65 3.63 23.18
CA LEU A 88 4.10 4.82 22.54
C LEU A 88 5.19 5.84 22.21
N GLU A 89 6.16 6.06 23.11
CA GLU A 89 7.27 6.98 22.86
C GLU A 89 8.20 6.48 21.75
N VAL A 90 8.56 5.20 21.74
CA VAL A 90 9.34 4.60 20.64
C VAL A 90 8.58 4.75 19.32
N LYS A 91 7.27 4.49 19.31
CA LYS A 91 6.43 4.69 18.11
C LYS A 91 6.39 6.16 17.67
N ARG A 92 6.33 7.11 18.61
CA ARG A 92 6.37 8.55 18.32
C ARG A 92 7.70 8.96 17.69
N LEU A 93 8.81 8.48 18.22
CA LEU A 93 10.15 8.73 17.68
C LEU A 93 10.31 8.14 16.27
N ILE A 94 9.83 6.91 16.02
CA ILE A 94 9.80 6.31 14.68
C ILE A 94 9.00 7.19 13.71
N ARG A 95 7.83 7.70 14.14
CA ARG A 95 6.99 8.57 13.31
C ARG A 95 7.66 9.91 13.00
N ALA A 96 8.35 10.51 13.96
CA ALA A 96 9.13 11.72 13.74
C ALA A 96 10.25 11.49 12.70
N ALA A 97 11.04 10.43 12.86
CA ALA A 97 12.10 10.09 11.90
C ALA A 97 11.56 9.79 10.49
N LEU A 98 10.39 9.15 10.39
CA LEU A 98 9.72 8.96 9.10
C LEU A 98 9.27 10.28 8.47
N LYS A 99 8.75 11.22 9.28
CA LYS A 99 8.38 12.56 8.82
C LYS A 99 9.60 13.34 8.33
N ASP A 100 10.73 13.24 9.02
CA ASP A 100 11.98 13.88 8.61
C ASP A 100 12.50 13.30 7.28
N LYS A 101 12.38 11.98 7.08
CA LYS A 101 12.79 11.31 5.84
C LYS A 101 11.87 11.68 4.67
N ASN A 102 10.56 11.56 4.86
CA ASN A 102 9.53 11.88 3.87
C ASN A 102 8.29 12.35 4.62
N ASP A 103 8.06 13.67 4.66
CA ASP A 103 6.89 14.23 5.32
C ASP A 103 5.59 13.70 4.68
N PRO A 104 4.79 12.87 5.38
CA PRO A 104 3.58 12.27 4.82
C PRO A 104 2.56 13.32 4.36
N ASP A 105 2.45 14.45 5.06
CA ASP A 105 1.51 15.51 4.73
C ASP A 105 1.91 16.15 3.40
N ALA A 106 3.21 16.43 3.24
CA ALA A 106 3.74 17.00 2.02
C ALA A 106 3.68 16.01 0.84
N VAL A 107 3.94 14.71 1.07
CA VAL A 107 3.78 13.67 0.03
C VAL A 107 2.33 13.60 -0.44
N ASN A 108 1.38 13.48 0.49
CA ASN A 108 -0.04 13.41 0.19
C ASN A 108 -0.53 14.67 -0.55
N LEU A 109 -0.04 15.85 -0.16
CA LEU A 109 -0.39 17.11 -0.81
C LEU A 109 0.09 17.14 -2.27
N ARG A 110 1.36 16.77 -2.53
CA ARG A 110 1.92 16.71 -3.90
C ARG A 110 1.16 15.73 -4.78
N GLU A 111 0.88 14.54 -4.27
CA GLU A 111 0.09 13.53 -4.97
C GLU A 111 -1.32 14.06 -5.28
N SER A 112 -1.99 14.69 -4.31
CA SER A 112 -3.34 15.24 -4.48
C SER A 112 -3.40 16.34 -5.54
N TYR A 113 -2.44 17.26 -5.58
CA TYR A 113 -2.39 18.29 -6.62
C TYR A 113 -2.11 17.70 -8.00
N ALA A 114 -1.17 16.75 -8.11
CA ALA A 114 -0.90 16.05 -9.36
C ALA A 114 -2.14 15.27 -9.85
N GLN A 115 -2.87 14.64 -8.94
CA GLN A 115 -4.10 13.91 -9.22
C GLN A 115 -5.22 14.86 -9.67
N ALA A 116 -5.37 16.03 -9.04
CA ALA A 116 -6.34 17.04 -9.45
C ALA A 116 -6.07 17.54 -10.87
N ALA A 117 -4.81 17.88 -11.20
CA ALA A 117 -4.41 18.25 -12.55
C ALA A 117 -4.67 17.10 -13.56
N ARG A 118 -4.44 15.85 -13.13
CA ARG A 118 -4.71 14.67 -13.95
C ARG A 118 -6.20 14.49 -14.26
N PHE A 119 -7.07 14.67 -13.27
CA PHE A 119 -8.53 14.62 -13.48
C PHE A 119 -9.03 15.77 -14.35
N ALA A 120 -8.48 16.97 -14.17
CA ALA A 120 -8.82 18.14 -14.99
C ALA A 120 -8.53 17.92 -16.49
N SER A 121 -7.61 17.01 -16.84
CA SER A 121 -7.32 16.68 -18.24
C SER A 121 -8.37 15.79 -18.91
N GLY A 122 -9.41 15.32 -18.21
CA GLY A 122 -10.47 14.44 -18.73
C GLY A 122 -10.06 12.97 -18.99
N VAL A 123 -8.77 12.69 -19.16
CA VAL A 123 -8.27 11.34 -19.50
C VAL A 123 -8.67 10.24 -18.50
N PRO A 124 -8.64 10.44 -17.16
CA PRO A 124 -9.13 9.41 -16.25
C PRO A 124 -10.58 9.00 -16.54
N MET A 125 -11.45 9.98 -16.81
CA MET A 125 -12.86 9.71 -17.12
C MET A 125 -13.02 8.90 -18.41
N GLU A 126 -12.23 9.22 -19.44
CA GLU A 126 -12.18 8.42 -20.68
C GLU A 126 -11.70 6.99 -20.43
N GLN A 127 -10.64 6.80 -19.62
CA GLN A 127 -10.12 5.47 -19.30
C GLN A 127 -11.15 4.64 -18.52
N PHE A 128 -11.79 5.22 -17.51
CA PHE A 128 -12.87 4.56 -16.78
C PHE A 128 -14.05 4.21 -17.70
N ALA A 129 -14.42 5.08 -18.64
CA ALA A 129 -15.47 4.80 -19.62
C ALA A 129 -15.09 3.63 -20.55
N LYS A 130 -13.85 3.56 -21.04
CA LYS A 130 -13.35 2.43 -21.84
C LYS A 130 -13.43 1.11 -21.07
N ILE A 131 -13.09 1.11 -19.78
CA ILE A 131 -13.20 -0.06 -18.90
C ILE A 131 -14.67 -0.47 -18.72
N ALA A 132 -15.56 0.49 -18.42
CA ALA A 132 -16.98 0.23 -18.23
C ALA A 132 -17.63 -0.35 -19.50
N ARG A 133 -17.23 0.13 -20.68
CA ARG A 133 -17.63 -0.41 -21.99
C ARG A 133 -16.91 -1.70 -22.40
N LYS A 134 -15.99 -2.21 -21.58
CA LYS A 134 -15.16 -3.41 -21.83
C LYS A 134 -14.28 -3.32 -23.09
N GLU A 135 -13.93 -2.11 -23.52
CA GLU A 135 -13.05 -1.86 -24.67
C GLU A 135 -11.58 -2.12 -24.33
N ILE A 136 -11.22 -1.88 -23.06
CA ILE A 136 -9.91 -2.23 -22.51
C ILE A 136 -10.12 -3.05 -21.24
N LYS A 137 -9.22 -4.01 -21.00
CA LYS A 137 -9.24 -4.84 -19.80
C LYS A 137 -7.86 -4.82 -19.14
N HIS A 138 -7.81 -4.50 -17.86
CA HIS A 138 -6.58 -4.67 -17.09
C HIS A 138 -6.30 -6.17 -16.93
N LYS A 139 -5.04 -6.54 -16.69
CA LYS A 139 -4.65 -7.93 -16.35
C LYS A 139 -5.13 -8.38 -14.95
N LEU A 140 -6.24 -7.82 -14.46
CA LEU A 140 -6.89 -8.25 -13.22
C LEU A 140 -7.60 -9.60 -13.41
#